data_AF-A0A8B8E7E8-F1
#
_entry.id   AF-A0A8B8E7E8-F1
#
_cell.length_a   1.000
_cell.length_b   1.000
_cell.length_c   1.000
_cell.angle_alpha   90.00
_cell.angle_beta   90.00
_cell.angle_gamma   90.00
#
_symmetry.space_group_name_H-M   'P 1'
#
loop_
_entity.id
_entity.type
_entity.pdbx_description
1 polymer ?
#
loop_
_entity_poly.entity_id
_entity_poly.type
_entity_poly.pdbx_seq_one_letter_code
_entity_poly.pdbx_strand_id
1 'polypeptide(L)'
;MNVRVTFQILFAVLLLNVILGDDSPCWSLNGRCQYTSEPCQQYRPGYCAGPTNRQCCVKGQDYLCQKYHGMCYDVRYVICRGEYFAGYCGGGLNRKCCRNSVHFIPGG
;
A
#
# COMPACT_ATOMS: atom_id res chain seq x y z
N MET A 1 -8.04 -14.42 41.40
CA MET A 1 -8.75 -13.94 40.20
C MET A 1 -7.76 -13.32 39.20
N ASN A 2 -6.75 -14.04 38.67
CA ASN A 2 -5.69 -13.36 37.86
C ASN A 2 -5.03 -14.25 36.77
N VAL A 3 -5.64 -15.38 36.39
CA VAL A 3 -5.10 -16.26 35.32
C VAL A 3 -6.11 -16.42 34.18
N ARG A 4 -7.41 -16.56 34.50
CA ARG A 4 -8.49 -16.58 33.50
C ARG A 4 -8.65 -15.25 32.76
N VAL A 5 -8.45 -14.12 33.45
CA VAL A 5 -8.54 -12.77 32.87
C VAL A 5 -7.39 -12.52 31.91
N THR A 6 -6.16 -12.90 32.29
CA THR A 6 -4.96 -12.79 31.46
C THR A 6 -5.03 -13.65 30.20
N PHE A 7 -5.57 -14.87 30.30
CA PHE A 7 -5.76 -15.76 29.15
C PHE A 7 -6.82 -15.23 28.17
N GLN A 8 -7.93 -14.70 28.69
CA GLN A 8 -8.95 -14.02 27.89
C GLN A 8 -8.40 -12.78 27.18
N ILE A 9 -7.56 -11.99 27.86
CA ILE A 9 -6.90 -10.81 27.28
C ILE A 9 -5.89 -11.24 26.20
N LEU A 10 -5.04 -12.25 26.44
CA LEU A 10 -4.12 -12.76 25.41
C LEU A 10 -4.86 -13.30 24.20
N PHE A 11 -5.96 -14.04 24.41
CA PHE A 11 -6.77 -14.58 23.33
C PHE A 11 -7.50 -13.47 22.56
N ALA A 12 -7.99 -12.44 23.25
CA ALA A 12 -8.59 -11.25 22.64
C ALA A 12 -7.56 -10.43 21.85
N VAL A 13 -6.32 -10.30 22.33
CA VAL A 13 -5.23 -9.64 21.60
C VAL A 13 -4.80 -10.46 20.38
N LEU A 14 -4.73 -11.80 20.50
CA LEU A 14 -4.51 -12.67 19.35
C LEU A 14 -5.63 -12.53 18.31
N LEU A 15 -6.89 -12.51 18.75
CA LEU A 15 -8.06 -12.33 17.87
C LEU A 15 -8.08 -10.92 17.25
N LEU A 16 -7.73 -9.87 17.98
CA LEU A 16 -7.63 -8.51 17.46
C LEU A 16 -6.55 -8.39 16.37
N ASN A 17 -5.41 -9.05 16.55
CA ASN A 17 -4.34 -9.10 15.55
C ASN A 17 -4.74 -9.91 14.30
N VAL A 18 -5.66 -10.89 14.42
CA VAL A 18 -6.20 -11.62 13.27
C VAL A 18 -7.22 -10.78 12.47
N ILE A 19 -7.91 -9.84 13.13
CA ILE A 19 -8.95 -9.01 12.50
C ILE A 19 -8.36 -7.80 11.74
N LEU A 20 -7.22 -7.27 12.18
CA LEU A 20 -6.43 -6.30 11.41
C LEU A 20 -5.45 -7.03 10.49
N GLY A 21 -5.95 -7.62 9.40
CA GLY A 21 -5.06 -8.03 8.32
C GLY A 21 -4.23 -6.83 7.83
N ASP A 22 -3.00 -7.07 7.38
CA ASP A 22 -2.10 -6.06 6.83
C ASP A 22 -2.08 -6.13 5.29
N ASP A 23 -1.99 -4.98 4.64
CA ASP A 23 -1.86 -4.83 3.19
C ASP A 23 -0.40 -4.84 2.71
N SER A 24 0.58 -4.96 3.63
CA SER A 24 1.99 -5.06 3.29
C SER A 24 2.34 -6.12 2.23
N PRO A 25 1.67 -7.31 2.15
CA PRO A 25 1.93 -8.24 1.06
C PRO A 25 1.61 -7.64 -0.32
N CYS A 26 0.57 -6.82 -0.42
CA CYS A 26 0.25 -6.11 -1.65
C CYS A 26 1.27 -5.00 -1.95
N TRP A 27 1.70 -4.27 -0.92
CA TRP A 27 2.66 -3.18 -1.10
C TRP A 27 4.02 -3.67 -1.57
N SER A 28 4.47 -4.84 -1.11
CA SER A 28 5.71 -5.48 -1.57
C SER A 28 5.68 -5.83 -3.06
N LEU A 29 4.49 -5.95 -3.66
CA LEU A 29 4.31 -6.12 -5.10
C LEU A 29 4.20 -4.79 -5.85
N ASN A 30 4.48 -3.66 -5.18
CA ASN A 30 4.14 -2.32 -5.67
C ASN A 30 2.67 -2.18 -6.06
N GLY A 31 1.79 -2.99 -5.46
CA GLY A 31 0.37 -2.97 -5.70
C GLY A 31 -0.39 -2.14 -4.67
N ARG A 32 -1.66 -1.87 -4.95
CA ARG A 32 -2.59 -1.25 -3.99
C ARG A 32 -3.80 -2.14 -3.77
N CYS A 33 -4.22 -2.26 -2.52
CA CYS A 33 -5.49 -2.87 -2.19
C CYS A 33 -6.64 -1.95 -2.57
N GLN A 34 -7.52 -2.42 -3.46
CA GLN A 34 -8.71 -1.71 -3.91
C GLN A 34 -9.86 -2.71 -4.15
N TYR A 35 -11.08 -2.21 -4.30
CA TYR A 35 -12.22 -3.06 -4.64
C TYR A 35 -12.16 -3.51 -6.10
N THR A 36 -12.59 -4.74 -6.39
CA THR A 36 -12.60 -5.31 -7.75
C THR A 36 -13.55 -4.59 -8.71
N SER A 37 -14.41 -3.70 -8.20
CA SER A 37 -15.21 -2.77 -8.99
C SER A 37 -14.36 -1.67 -9.66
N GLU A 38 -13.17 -1.40 -9.12
CA GLU A 38 -12.26 -0.40 -9.67
C GLU A 38 -11.49 -0.96 -10.88
N PRO A 39 -11.09 -0.13 -11.85
CA PRO A 39 -10.21 -0.56 -12.92
C PRO A 39 -8.84 -1.02 -12.42
N CYS A 40 -8.37 -2.17 -12.91
CA CYS A 40 -7.02 -2.69 -12.66
C CYS A 40 -6.61 -3.60 -13.81
N GLN A 41 -5.34 -3.61 -14.24
CA GLN A 41 -4.91 -4.58 -15.26
C GLN A 41 -4.75 -5.98 -14.67
N GLN A 42 -4.36 -6.10 -13.39
CA GLN A 42 -4.09 -7.39 -12.77
C GLN A 42 -4.39 -7.38 -11.27
N TYR A 43 -5.41 -8.16 -10.88
CA TYR A 43 -5.74 -8.43 -9.48
C TYR A 43 -4.99 -9.65 -8.94
N ARG A 44 -4.62 -9.59 -7.66
CA ARG A 44 -4.05 -10.68 -6.87
C ARG A 44 -4.88 -10.87 -5.59
N PRO A 45 -5.72 -11.93 -5.52
CA PRO A 45 -6.54 -12.22 -4.35
C PRO A 45 -5.69 -12.71 -3.18
N GLY A 46 -6.10 -12.43 -1.94
CA GLY A 46 -5.42 -12.89 -0.72
C GLY A 46 -4.19 -12.06 -0.30
N TYR A 47 -3.87 -10.99 -1.03
CA TYR A 47 -2.76 -10.07 -0.71
C TYR A 47 -3.22 -8.82 0.04
N CYS A 48 -4.52 -8.72 0.31
CA CYS A 48 -5.14 -7.59 0.98
C CYS A 48 -5.94 -8.09 2.17
N ALA A 49 -5.94 -7.28 3.21
CA ALA A 49 -6.84 -7.46 4.33
C ALA A 49 -8.29 -7.17 3.93
N GLY A 50 -9.22 -7.72 4.70
CA GLY A 50 -10.65 -7.43 4.57
C GLY A 50 -11.38 -8.36 3.60
N PRO A 51 -12.46 -7.89 2.94
CA PRO A 51 -13.37 -8.74 2.19
C PRO A 51 -12.76 -9.28 0.88
N THR A 52 -13.32 -10.36 0.34
CA THR A 52 -12.82 -11.07 -0.86
C THR A 52 -12.85 -10.23 -2.14
N ASN A 53 -13.70 -9.20 -2.20
CA ASN A 53 -13.75 -8.24 -3.30
C ASN A 53 -12.74 -7.09 -3.14
N ARG A 54 -11.94 -7.05 -2.07
CA ARG A 54 -10.81 -6.14 -1.90
C ARG A 54 -9.53 -6.89 -2.23
N GLN A 55 -8.95 -6.61 -3.39
CA GLN A 55 -7.83 -7.38 -3.94
C GLN A 55 -6.67 -6.47 -4.30
N CYS A 56 -5.48 -7.06 -4.40
CA CYS A 56 -4.28 -6.30 -4.69
C CYS A 56 -4.18 -6.03 -6.19
N CYS A 57 -4.21 -4.76 -6.58
CA CYS A 57 -3.97 -4.34 -7.94
C CYS A 57 -2.48 -4.11 -8.16
N VAL A 58 -1.81 -5.05 -8.84
CA VAL A 58 -0.33 -5.03 -9.00
C VAL A 58 0.16 -4.31 -10.25
N LYS A 59 -0.71 -4.12 -11.25
CA LYS A 59 -0.39 -3.41 -12.50
C LYS A 59 -1.48 -2.40 -12.82
N GLY A 60 -1.68 -1.41 -11.95
CA GLY A 60 -2.73 -0.41 -12.17
C GLY A 60 -2.24 1.00 -11.90
N GLN A 61 -1.78 1.26 -10.68
CA GLN A 61 -1.46 2.62 -10.30
C GLN A 61 -0.18 3.16 -10.90
N ASP A 62 0.96 2.46 -10.83
CA ASP A 62 2.22 3.00 -11.40
C ASP A 62 2.08 3.35 -12.90
N TYR A 63 1.24 2.61 -13.63
CA TYR A 63 0.85 2.94 -15.00
C TYR A 63 0.13 4.29 -15.12
N LEU A 64 -0.76 4.65 -14.18
CA LEU A 64 -1.38 5.98 -14.16
C LEU A 64 -0.31 7.06 -14.02
N CYS A 65 0.70 6.89 -13.17
CA CYS A 65 1.81 7.85 -13.08
C CYS A 65 2.56 7.98 -14.41
N GLN A 66 2.93 6.84 -15.02
CA GLN A 66 3.62 6.80 -16.32
C GLN A 66 2.78 7.41 -17.45
N LYS A 67 1.47 7.15 -17.47
CA LYS A 67 0.52 7.73 -18.43
C LYS A 67 0.52 9.26 -18.40
N TYR A 68 0.78 9.85 -17.24
CA TYR A 68 0.94 11.29 -17.08
C TYR A 68 2.41 11.74 -17.05
N HIS A 69 3.29 10.98 -17.72
CA HIS A 69 4.73 11.26 -17.86
C HIS A 69 5.48 11.40 -16.53
N GLY A 70 4.97 10.81 -15.46
CA GLY A 70 5.61 10.79 -14.15
C GLY A 70 6.26 9.46 -13.81
N MET A 71 7.00 9.48 -12.71
CA MET A 71 7.67 8.33 -12.12
C MET A 71 7.30 8.21 -10.63
N CYS A 72 7.10 6.98 -10.17
CA CYS A 72 6.76 6.68 -8.80
C CYS A 72 8.02 6.61 -7.92
N TYR A 73 8.13 7.50 -6.95
CA TYR A 73 9.24 7.56 -6.00
C TYR A 73 8.76 7.41 -4.57
N ASP A 74 9.63 6.89 -3.72
CA ASP A 74 9.44 6.96 -2.28
C ASP A 74 9.84 8.35 -1.79
N VAL A 75 8.87 9.08 -1.22
CA VAL A 75 9.05 10.46 -0.75
C VAL A 75 10.06 10.60 0.39
N ARG A 76 10.48 9.48 1.02
CA ARG A 76 11.50 9.49 2.06
C ARG A 76 12.90 9.68 1.50
N TYR A 77 13.11 9.36 0.22
CA TYR A 77 14.44 9.31 -0.41
C TYR A 77 14.60 10.29 -1.57
N VAL A 78 13.49 10.81 -2.08
CA VAL A 78 13.47 11.66 -3.27
C VAL A 78 12.67 12.92 -2.98
N ILE A 79 13.16 14.06 -3.45
CA ILE A 79 12.44 15.34 -3.48
C ILE A 79 12.03 15.60 -4.94
N CYS A 80 10.73 15.72 -5.18
CA CYS A 80 10.20 16.16 -6.47
C CYS A 80 10.42 17.66 -6.62
N ARG A 81 10.99 18.13 -7.74
CA ARG A 81 11.07 19.57 -8.07
C ARG A 81 9.72 20.05 -8.64
N GLY A 82 8.66 19.79 -7.88
CA GLY A 82 7.26 19.96 -8.25
C GLY A 82 6.37 19.29 -7.20
N GLU A 83 5.14 18.95 -7.58
CA GLU A 83 4.19 18.32 -6.67
C GLU A 83 4.21 16.79 -6.76
N TYR A 84 3.95 16.16 -5.62
CA TYR A 84 3.66 14.73 -5.54
C TYR A 84 2.16 14.46 -5.67
N PHE A 85 1.79 13.61 -6.62
CA PHE A 85 0.40 13.19 -6.81
C PHE A 85 0.16 11.84 -6.12
N ALA A 86 -0.75 11.84 -5.14
CA ALA A 86 -1.15 10.65 -4.40
C ALA A 86 -2.16 9.80 -5.19
N GLY A 87 -2.12 8.48 -5.01
CA GLY A 87 -3.06 7.55 -5.67
C GLY A 87 -2.72 7.18 -7.12
N TYR A 88 -1.64 7.76 -7.66
CA TYR A 88 -1.07 7.42 -8.98
C TYR A 88 0.07 6.42 -8.89
N CYS A 89 0.42 5.96 -7.69
CA CYS A 89 1.41 4.90 -7.49
C CYS A 89 0.81 3.81 -6.61
N GLY A 90 1.16 2.57 -6.90
CA GLY A 90 0.92 1.45 -6.01
C GLY A 90 2.03 1.35 -4.98
N GLY A 91 1.94 0.38 -4.09
CA GLY A 91 2.80 0.27 -2.92
C GLY A 91 2.24 1.04 -1.72
N GLY A 92 3.10 1.23 -0.71
CA GLY A 92 2.74 1.92 0.53
C GLY A 92 2.55 3.44 0.34
N LEU A 93 2.09 4.11 1.41
CA LEU A 93 1.75 5.55 1.43
C LEU A 93 2.88 6.51 1.05
N ASN A 94 4.13 6.03 1.15
CA ASN A 94 5.32 6.80 0.81
C ASN A 94 5.62 6.80 -0.69
N ARG A 95 5.02 5.89 -1.49
CA ARG A 95 5.19 5.90 -2.95
C ARG A 95 4.22 6.90 -3.57
N LYS A 96 4.77 7.97 -4.14
CA LYS A 96 3.99 9.03 -4.79
C LYS A 96 4.53 9.33 -6.18
N CYS A 97 3.64 9.83 -7.04
CA CYS A 97 3.99 10.14 -8.43
C CYS A 97 4.61 11.53 -8.53
N CYS A 98 5.80 11.64 -9.12
CA CYS A 98 6.44 12.91 -9.47
C CYS A 98 6.52 13.04 -11.00
N ARG A 99 6.01 14.14 -11.56
CA ARG A 99 5.97 14.40 -13.01
C ARG A 99 7.13 15.26 -13.53
N ASN A 100 7.88 15.89 -12.63
CA ASN A 100 8.99 16.79 -12.95
C ASN A 100 10.34 16.15 -12.63
N SER A 101 11.42 16.92 -12.80
CA SER A 101 12.76 16.56 -12.36
C SER A 101 12.80 16.24 -10.86
N VAL A 102 13.67 15.32 -10.45
CA VAL A 102 13.85 14.93 -9.05
C VAL A 102 15.23 15.31 -8.51
N HIS A 103 15.34 15.45 -7.20
CA HIS A 103 16.58 15.51 -6.45
C HIS A 103 16.64 14.36 -5.45
N PHE A 104 17.74 13.61 -5.44
CA PHE A 104 17.94 12.47 -4.53
C PHE A 104 18.54 12.95 -3.20
N ILE A 105 17.98 12.48 -2.09
CA ILE A 105 18.52 12.74 -0.75
C ILE A 105 19.67 11.76 -0.52
N PRO A 106 20.93 12.21 -0.34
CA PRO A 106 22.02 11.29 -0.02
C PRO A 106 21.82 10.70 1.38
N GLY A 107 21.88 9.37 1.50
CA GLY A 107 21.88 8.67 2.80
C GLY A 107 20.54 8.08 3.26
N GLY A 108 19.63 7.77 2.34
CA GLY A 108 18.37 7.06 2.60
C GLY A 108 18.53 5.57 2.92
#